data_AF-A0A8D3C501-F1
#
_entry.id   AF-A0A8D3C501-F1
#
_cell.length_a   1.000
_cell.length_b   1.000
_cell.length_c   1.000
_cell.angle_alpha   90.00
_cell.angle_beta   90.00
_cell.angle_gamma   90.00
#
_symmetry.space_group_name_H-M   'P 1'
#
loop_
_entity.id
_entity.type
_entity.pdbx_description
1 polymer ?
#
loop_
_entity_poly.entity_id
_entity_poly.type
_entity_poly.pdbx_seq_one_letter_code
_entity_poly.pdbx_strand_id
1 'polypeptide(L)'
;IMADNGDDDPQYTIKEGDHVVLKRGDIFKAIQVLPKKKVIFEKQWFFLDNAVGQLYSSTFEIVSGNLQPKKPKDTEGSSDAKEAGTDNRHIVDDGKSQKLTRDDIETLKEQGLKGQEIIQQLIDNSSTFRDKTEYAQDKYIKKKKKKYENTVTILKPSCRILAMMYHGREPGKICHLRYDALAQMLTLANIHAGSKVLVFETCAGLVLGSVMERMGGYGSVIQMYPGGGPGRAGMESFGLPAHFHDMLHDFPICHVNALLAGTLDTTAKDQSAGMICLDKFTFSFQAEEKKVKLEEKRKKLAAVASLLEGRNADGLIIASRFHPCPVLMGLLKFLSPSRPFVVHSQYKEPLIECYTKLREQGGTVNLRLTDTWLRHYQVLPNRTHPLLLMSGGGGYLLSGTTVATDRAKPGGSQSIRSFQGTFSNGVQGFPSSTDLPFC
;
A
#
# COMPACT_ATOMS: atom_id res chain seq x y z
N ILE A 1 8.90 25.98 28.10
CA ILE A 1 9.91 25.18 28.82
C ILE A 1 9.83 23.79 28.25
N MET A 2 10.56 23.54 27.15
CA MET A 2 10.74 22.19 26.64
C MET A 2 11.87 21.59 27.46
N ALA A 3 11.60 20.44 28.08
CA ALA A 3 12.64 19.67 28.72
C ALA A 3 13.63 19.24 27.63
N ASP A 4 14.85 19.75 27.76
CA ASP A 4 16.05 19.24 27.13
C ASP A 4 16.31 17.84 27.69
N ASN A 5 15.65 16.85 27.11
CA ASN A 5 15.99 15.45 27.33
C ASN A 5 17.10 15.11 26.33
N GLY A 6 18.34 15.24 26.80
CA GLY A 6 19.55 14.79 26.12
C GLY A 6 19.64 13.26 25.99
N ASP A 7 18.62 12.65 25.40
CA ASP A 7 18.72 11.32 24.81
C ASP A 7 18.90 11.53 23.30
N ASP A 8 20.11 11.32 22.80
CA ASP A 8 20.34 10.97 21.39
C ASP A 8 19.61 9.65 21.13
N ASP A 9 18.28 9.69 20.97
CA ASP A 9 17.49 8.48 20.81
C ASP A 9 17.81 7.87 19.43
N PRO A 10 18.51 6.72 19.39
CA PRO A 10 18.98 6.12 18.16
C PRO A 10 17.82 5.59 17.29
N GLN A 11 16.57 5.74 17.72
CA GLN A 11 15.37 5.37 16.96
C GLN A 11 14.97 6.39 15.88
N TYR A 12 15.45 7.64 15.98
CA TYR A 12 15.07 8.74 15.08
C TYR A 12 16.16 9.17 14.10
N THR A 13 17.37 8.63 14.23
CA THR A 13 18.48 8.88 13.30
C THR A 13 18.56 7.79 12.24
N ILE A 14 19.01 8.19 11.05
CA ILE A 14 19.27 7.31 9.92
C ILE A 14 20.56 6.53 10.18
N LYS A 15 20.52 5.21 10.01
CA LYS A 15 21.69 4.34 10.18
C LYS A 15 22.06 3.63 8.88
N GLU A 16 23.29 3.13 8.84
CA GLU A 16 23.69 2.17 7.83
C GLU A 16 22.83 0.89 7.95
N GLY A 17 22.41 0.34 6.82
CA GLY A 17 21.53 -0.83 6.76
C GLY A 17 20.03 -0.53 6.84
N ASP A 18 19.64 0.68 7.28
CA ASP A 18 18.23 1.06 7.40
C ASP A 18 17.52 1.04 6.04
N HIS A 19 16.28 0.57 6.05
CA HIS A 19 15.35 0.84 4.96
C HIS A 19 14.79 2.25 5.13
N VAL A 20 14.84 3.05 4.06
CA VAL A 20 14.39 4.45 4.05
C VAL A 20 13.58 4.76 2.80
N VAL A 21 12.79 5.83 2.84
CA VAL A 21 12.05 6.32 1.67
C VAL A 21 12.53 7.71 1.27
N LEU A 22 13.07 7.82 0.07
CA LEU A 22 13.43 9.09 -0.55
C LEU A 22 12.17 9.79 -1.03
N LYS A 23 12.03 11.08 -0.73
CA LYS A 23 10.92 11.93 -1.16
C LYS A 23 11.44 13.17 -1.90
N ARG A 24 10.81 13.48 -3.04
CA ARG A 24 10.94 14.77 -3.73
C ARG A 24 9.57 15.19 -4.26
N GLY A 25 9.01 16.26 -3.69
CA GLY A 25 7.60 16.60 -3.92
C GLY A 25 6.69 15.45 -3.49
N ASP A 26 5.88 14.95 -4.43
CA ASP A 26 4.95 13.82 -4.21
C ASP A 26 5.50 12.48 -4.73
N ILE A 27 6.78 12.43 -5.09
CA ILE A 27 7.44 11.24 -5.63
C ILE A 27 8.24 10.57 -4.52
N PHE A 28 8.10 9.26 -4.41
CA PHE A 28 8.69 8.43 -3.36
C PHE A 28 9.49 7.27 -3.95
N LYS A 29 10.57 6.86 -3.27
CA LYS A 29 11.34 5.66 -3.61
C LYS A 29 11.96 5.03 -2.36
N ALA A 30 11.59 3.79 -2.07
CA ALA A 30 12.21 2.98 -1.03
C ALA A 30 13.61 2.51 -1.46
N ILE A 31 14.53 2.50 -0.50
CA ILE A 31 15.89 2.01 -0.68
C ILE A 31 16.49 1.61 0.67
N GLN A 32 17.51 0.76 0.64
CA GLN A 32 18.35 0.49 1.80
C GLN A 32 19.59 1.38 1.80
N VAL A 33 19.91 1.98 2.95
CA VAL A 33 21.13 2.76 3.17
C VAL A 33 22.30 1.78 3.20
N LEU A 34 23.18 1.88 2.20
CA LEU A 34 24.37 1.03 2.09
C LEU A 34 25.58 1.90 1.78
N PRO A 35 26.75 1.59 2.37
CA PRO A 35 27.94 2.42 2.25
C PRO A 35 28.40 2.46 0.80
N LYS A 36 28.79 3.65 0.32
CA LYS A 36 29.32 3.89 -1.03
C LYS A 36 28.44 3.34 -2.16
N LYS A 37 27.13 3.17 -1.92
CA LYS A 37 26.18 2.71 -2.94
C LYS A 37 25.60 3.90 -3.69
N LYS A 38 25.87 3.97 -5.00
CA LYS A 38 25.28 4.98 -5.88
C LYS A 38 23.78 4.76 -6.01
N VAL A 39 23.00 5.75 -5.60
CA VAL A 39 21.53 5.78 -5.72
C VAL A 39 21.12 6.68 -6.86
N ILE A 40 20.11 6.27 -7.64
CA ILE A 40 19.50 7.11 -8.67
C ILE A 40 18.05 7.44 -8.27
N PHE A 41 17.69 8.71 -8.21
CA PHE A 41 16.34 9.18 -7.90
C PHE A 41 16.05 10.48 -8.66
N GLU A 42 14.90 10.56 -9.34
CA GLU A 42 14.49 11.74 -10.12
C GLU A 42 15.59 12.29 -11.07
N LYS A 43 16.21 11.39 -11.84
CA LYS A 43 17.32 11.66 -12.80
C LYS A 43 18.62 12.17 -12.19
N GLN A 44 18.76 12.07 -10.87
CA GLN A 44 19.95 12.48 -10.14
C GLN A 44 20.58 11.28 -9.46
N TRP A 45 21.90 11.33 -9.31
CA TRP A 45 22.63 10.31 -8.59
C TRP A 45 23.29 10.91 -7.35
N PHE A 46 23.34 10.14 -6.28
CA PHE A 46 24.00 10.53 -5.03
C PHE A 46 24.31 9.31 -4.14
N PHE A 47 25.12 9.54 -3.12
CA PHE A 47 25.45 8.60 -2.05
C PHE A 47 24.68 8.95 -0.77
N LEU A 48 24.29 7.95 0.01
CA LEU A 48 23.53 8.13 1.26
C LEU A 48 24.43 8.27 2.49
N ASP A 49 25.75 8.12 2.34
CA ASP A 49 26.73 8.11 3.42
C ASP A 49 26.60 9.33 4.34
N ASN A 50 26.43 10.53 3.77
CA ASN A 50 26.28 11.78 4.53
C ASN A 50 24.90 11.95 5.21
N ALA A 51 23.94 11.06 4.96
CA ALA A 51 22.67 11.06 5.67
C ALA A 51 22.72 10.27 6.98
N VAL A 52 23.71 9.39 7.16
CA VAL A 52 23.87 8.60 8.37
C VAL A 52 24.14 9.53 9.56
N GLY A 53 23.48 9.27 10.69
CA GLY A 53 23.53 10.11 11.89
C GLY A 53 22.58 11.32 11.85
N GLN A 54 21.95 11.64 10.72
CA GLN A 54 20.95 12.69 10.64
C GLN A 54 19.56 12.17 11.00
N LEU A 55 18.67 13.07 11.43
CA LEU A 55 17.30 12.69 11.76
C LEU A 55 16.49 12.27 10.52
N TYR A 56 15.59 11.32 10.69
CA TYR A 56 14.52 11.09 9.72
C TYR A 56 13.72 12.37 9.46
N SER A 57 13.23 12.52 8.24
CA SER A 57 12.58 13.73 7.70
C SER A 57 13.51 14.92 7.45
N SER A 58 14.83 14.77 7.67
CA SER A 58 15.80 15.75 7.21
C SER A 58 15.77 15.90 5.69
N THR A 59 15.92 17.13 5.22
CA THR A 59 16.02 17.46 3.80
C THR A 59 17.45 17.82 3.46
N PHE A 60 17.94 17.29 2.36
CA PHE A 60 19.31 17.43 1.90
C PHE A 60 19.33 18.13 0.54
N GLU A 61 20.34 18.97 0.34
CA GLU A 61 20.75 19.43 -0.98
C GLU A 61 21.74 18.42 -1.57
N ILE A 62 21.57 18.09 -2.85
CA ILE A 62 22.48 17.20 -3.56
C ILE A 62 23.53 18.05 -4.27
N VAL A 63 24.80 17.92 -3.86
CA VAL A 63 25.94 18.67 -4.39
C VAL A 63 27.00 17.68 -4.87
N SER A 64 27.23 17.64 -6.19
CA SER A 64 28.22 16.75 -6.81
C SER A 64 28.13 15.28 -6.38
N GLY A 65 26.91 14.78 -6.21
CA GLY A 65 26.65 13.40 -5.79
C GLY A 65 26.70 13.14 -4.28
N ASN A 66 26.95 14.17 -3.47
CA ASN A 66 26.93 14.07 -2.01
C ASN A 66 25.72 14.81 -1.43
N LEU A 67 25.26 14.36 -0.26
CA LEU A 67 24.18 15.00 0.47
C LEU A 67 24.73 16.02 1.47
N GLN A 68 24.13 17.21 1.50
CA GLN A 68 24.41 18.26 2.49
C GLN A 68 23.10 18.57 3.24
N PRO A 69 23.05 18.41 4.57
CA PRO A 69 21.86 18.74 5.36
C PRO A 69 21.45 20.20 5.15
N LYS A 70 20.20 20.42 4.81
CA LYS A 70 19.64 21.77 4.69
C LYS A 70 19.14 22.19 6.07
N LYS A 71 19.73 23.25 6.64
CA LYS A 71 19.19 23.86 7.85
C LYS A 71 17.74 24.29 7.60
N PRO A 72 16.82 24.10 8.56
CA PRO A 72 15.50 24.69 8.47
C PRO A 72 15.66 26.18 8.18
N LYS A 73 15.06 26.68 7.11
CA LYS A 73 14.95 28.13 6.96
C LYS A 73 13.89 28.57 7.96
N ASP A 74 14.28 29.34 8.96
CA ASP A 74 13.34 30.20 9.66
C ASP A 74 12.55 30.93 8.58
N THR A 75 11.23 30.86 8.68
CA THR A 75 10.33 31.46 7.69
C THR A 75 10.31 32.96 7.95
N GLU A 76 11.47 33.61 7.81
CA GLU A 76 11.53 35.05 7.67
C GLU A 76 10.94 35.36 6.29
N GLY A 77 9.70 35.85 6.32
CA GLY A 77 9.12 36.50 5.16
C GLY A 77 10.07 37.64 4.78
N SER A 78 10.73 37.52 3.63
CA SER A 78 11.31 38.68 2.95
C SER A 78 10.17 39.68 2.78
N SER A 79 10.20 40.70 3.63
CA SER A 79 9.27 41.82 3.73
C SER A 79 9.65 42.94 2.76
N ASP A 80 10.22 42.59 1.61
CA ASP A 80 10.37 43.54 0.52
C ASP A 80 9.02 43.62 -0.19
N ALA A 81 8.49 44.83 -0.34
CA ALA A 81 7.27 45.06 -1.09
C ALA A 81 7.45 44.52 -2.52
N LYS A 82 6.88 43.34 -2.79
CA LYS A 82 6.98 42.70 -4.11
C LYS A 82 6.10 43.48 -5.07
N GLU A 83 6.74 44.20 -5.99
CA GLU A 83 6.06 44.82 -7.12
C GLU A 83 5.34 43.74 -7.94
N ALA A 84 4.02 43.86 -8.08
CA ALA A 84 3.17 42.90 -8.77
C ALA A 84 2.03 43.62 -9.51
N GLY A 85 1.70 43.12 -10.70
CA GLY A 85 0.55 43.59 -11.47
C GLY A 85 -0.80 43.14 -10.89
N THR A 86 -1.89 43.73 -11.36
CA THR A 86 -3.25 43.39 -10.91
C THR A 86 -4.00 42.48 -11.89
N ASP A 87 -3.64 42.53 -13.18
CA ASP A 87 -4.27 41.72 -14.23
C ASP A 87 -3.27 41.35 -15.33
N ASN A 88 -3.74 40.56 -16.31
CA ASN A 88 -2.95 40.08 -17.43
C ASN A 88 -3.33 40.73 -18.77
N ARG A 89 -4.06 41.86 -18.78
CA ARG A 89 -4.63 42.44 -20.02
C ARG A 89 -3.57 42.90 -21.02
N HIS A 90 -2.37 43.22 -20.54
CA HIS A 90 -1.23 43.66 -21.34
C HIS A 90 -0.11 42.62 -21.46
N ILE A 91 -0.29 41.42 -20.89
CA ILE A 91 0.69 40.34 -20.99
C ILE A 91 0.44 39.59 -22.31
N VAL A 92 1.41 39.65 -23.23
CA VAL A 92 1.37 38.98 -24.53
C VAL A 92 2.31 37.78 -24.52
N ASP A 93 1.84 36.63 -25.02
CA ASP A 93 2.68 35.45 -25.22
C ASP A 93 3.44 35.54 -26.56
N ASP A 94 4.54 36.28 -26.55
CA ASP A 94 5.40 36.52 -27.71
C ASP A 94 6.51 35.47 -27.89
N GLY A 95 6.61 34.51 -26.96
CA GLY A 95 7.69 33.53 -26.88
C GLY A 95 9.07 34.11 -26.52
N LYS A 96 9.17 35.42 -26.23
CA LYS A 96 10.42 36.17 -25.99
C LYS A 96 10.52 36.76 -24.59
N SER A 97 9.54 36.44 -23.74
CA SER A 97 9.48 36.91 -22.35
C SER A 97 10.68 36.50 -21.48
N GLN A 98 11.32 35.36 -21.76
CA GLN A 98 12.53 34.92 -21.07
C GLN A 98 13.74 35.24 -21.94
N LYS A 99 14.67 36.05 -21.41
CA LYS A 99 15.87 36.48 -22.14
C LYS A 99 17.00 35.45 -22.14
N LEU A 100 17.01 34.51 -21.18
CA LEU A 100 17.97 33.41 -21.15
C LEU A 100 17.53 32.27 -22.08
N THR A 101 18.44 31.84 -22.93
CA THR A 101 18.23 30.69 -23.81
C THR A 101 18.35 29.36 -23.04
N ARG A 102 18.06 28.25 -23.71
CA ARG A 102 18.27 26.92 -23.13
C ARG A 102 19.75 26.67 -22.84
N ASP A 103 20.63 27.05 -23.76
CA ASP A 103 22.07 26.79 -23.68
C ASP A 103 22.70 27.61 -22.55
N ASP A 104 22.24 28.85 -22.33
CA ASP A 104 22.63 29.65 -21.16
C ASP A 104 22.28 28.92 -19.86
N ILE A 105 21.06 28.36 -19.76
CA ILE A 105 20.61 27.63 -18.57
C ILE A 105 21.40 26.33 -18.36
N GLU A 106 21.83 25.65 -19.43
CA GLU A 106 22.69 24.48 -19.34
C GLU A 106 24.09 24.88 -18.84
N THR A 107 24.65 25.97 -19.37
CA THR A 107 25.91 26.56 -18.92
C THR A 107 25.90 26.91 -17.43
N LEU A 108 24.83 27.55 -16.93
CA LEU A 108 24.68 27.85 -15.49
C LEU A 108 24.70 26.58 -14.62
N LYS A 109 24.16 25.47 -15.12
CA LYS A 109 24.19 24.19 -14.39
C LYS A 109 25.58 23.55 -14.42
N GLU A 110 26.27 23.62 -15.55
CA GLU A 110 27.63 23.10 -15.71
C GLU A 110 28.63 23.86 -14.83
N GLN A 111 28.43 25.16 -14.65
CA GLN A 111 29.17 25.99 -13.70
C GLN A 111 28.89 25.65 -12.23
N GLY A 112 27.93 24.75 -11.95
CA GLY A 112 27.61 24.30 -10.60
C GLY A 112 26.82 25.30 -9.76
N LEU A 113 26.15 26.29 -10.39
CA LEU A 113 25.32 27.25 -9.66
C LEU A 113 24.21 26.53 -8.88
N LYS A 114 23.87 27.09 -7.71
CA LYS A 114 22.81 26.53 -6.88
C LYS A 114 21.46 26.74 -7.55
N GLY A 115 20.53 25.81 -7.28
CA GLY A 115 19.18 25.90 -7.84
C GLY A 115 18.47 27.22 -7.52
N GLN A 116 18.75 27.82 -6.35
CA GLN A 116 18.19 29.13 -5.97
C GLN A 116 18.72 30.28 -6.84
N GLU A 117 20.00 30.28 -7.17
CA GLU A 117 20.64 31.31 -8.02
C GLU A 117 20.11 31.23 -9.44
N ILE A 118 19.96 30.02 -9.99
CA ILE A 118 19.35 29.80 -11.31
C ILE A 118 17.91 30.34 -11.33
N ILE A 119 17.14 30.13 -10.26
CA ILE A 119 15.77 30.65 -10.15
C ILE A 119 15.77 32.17 -10.13
N GLN A 120 16.68 32.80 -9.38
CA GLN A 120 16.79 34.25 -9.33
C GLN A 120 17.15 34.83 -10.70
N GLN A 121 18.16 34.28 -11.39
CA GLN A 121 18.49 34.74 -12.75
C GLN A 121 17.33 34.58 -13.73
N LEU A 122 16.53 33.51 -13.61
CA LEU A 122 15.33 33.31 -14.42
C LEU A 122 14.20 34.30 -14.09
N ILE A 123 14.18 34.86 -12.89
CA ILE A 123 13.25 35.93 -12.49
C ILE A 123 13.74 37.25 -13.09
N ASP A 124 15.01 37.59 -12.86
CA ASP A 124 15.62 38.87 -13.30
C ASP A 124 15.60 39.01 -14.83
N ASN A 125 15.69 37.91 -15.56
CA ASN A 125 15.66 37.87 -17.02
C ASN A 125 14.26 37.64 -17.63
N SER A 126 13.20 37.66 -16.81
CA SER A 126 11.82 37.54 -17.28
C SER A 126 11.18 38.92 -17.42
N SER A 127 10.98 39.40 -18.65
CA SER A 127 10.36 40.72 -18.90
C SER A 127 8.96 40.86 -18.31
N THR A 128 8.20 39.76 -18.25
CA THR A 128 6.81 39.75 -17.75
C THR A 128 6.66 39.37 -16.27
N PHE A 129 7.76 39.22 -15.51
CA PHE A 129 7.63 38.72 -14.14
C PHE A 129 6.99 39.75 -13.19
N ARG A 130 7.44 41.01 -13.26
CA ARG A 130 6.90 42.12 -12.46
C ARG A 130 5.42 42.42 -12.78
N ASP A 131 5.03 42.27 -14.04
CA ASP A 131 3.66 42.56 -14.51
C ASP A 131 2.66 41.46 -14.10
N LYS A 132 3.14 40.29 -13.64
CA LYS A 132 2.27 39.22 -13.15
C LYS A 132 1.66 39.58 -11.81
N THR A 133 0.46 39.06 -11.58
CA THR A 133 -0.14 39.05 -10.24
C THR A 133 0.72 38.29 -9.24
N GLU A 134 0.60 38.63 -7.96
CA GLU A 134 1.32 37.96 -6.87
C GLU A 134 1.15 36.43 -6.93
N TYR A 135 -0.08 35.96 -7.16
CA TYR A 135 -0.35 34.53 -7.29
C TYR A 135 0.33 33.89 -8.52
N ALA A 136 0.44 34.62 -9.63
CA ALA A 136 1.12 34.15 -10.82
C ALA A 136 2.65 34.16 -10.65
N GLN A 137 3.21 35.13 -9.93
CA GLN A 137 4.61 35.15 -9.51
C GLN A 137 4.93 33.95 -8.60
N ASP A 138 4.14 33.72 -7.55
CA ASP A 138 4.25 32.55 -6.67
C ASP A 138 4.20 31.22 -7.45
N LYS A 139 3.22 31.10 -8.36
CA LYS A 139 3.05 29.91 -9.21
C LYS A 139 4.25 29.71 -10.13
N TYR A 140 4.81 30.79 -10.68
CA TYR A 140 6.05 30.75 -11.47
C TYR A 140 7.23 30.27 -10.63
N ILE A 141 7.47 30.88 -9.46
CA ILE A 141 8.55 30.48 -8.55
C ILE A 141 8.40 29.02 -8.14
N LYS A 142 7.21 28.58 -7.72
CA LYS A 142 6.94 27.17 -7.35
C LYS A 142 7.26 26.21 -8.49
N LYS A 143 6.92 26.55 -9.74
CA LYS A 143 7.24 25.76 -10.93
C LYS A 143 8.75 25.68 -11.16
N LYS A 144 9.48 26.78 -10.98
CA LYS A 144 10.94 26.81 -11.12
C LYS A 144 11.64 26.06 -9.99
N LYS A 145 11.23 26.24 -8.73
CA LYS A 145 11.69 25.45 -7.58
C LYS A 145 11.56 23.96 -7.82
N LYS A 146 10.39 23.48 -8.25
CA LYS A 146 10.17 22.05 -8.56
C LYS A 146 11.17 21.50 -9.60
N LYS A 147 11.62 22.32 -10.55
CA LYS A 147 12.54 21.91 -11.63
C LYS A 147 14.03 22.02 -11.24
N TYR A 148 14.40 23.08 -10.53
CA TYR A 148 15.80 23.43 -10.29
C TYR A 148 16.27 23.21 -8.84
N GLU A 149 15.37 23.16 -7.86
CA GLU A 149 15.78 22.77 -6.50
C GLU A 149 16.19 21.30 -6.50
N ASN A 150 17.45 21.11 -6.13
CA ASN A 150 18.10 19.81 -6.09
C ASN A 150 18.07 19.23 -4.68
N THR A 151 16.86 18.97 -4.16
CA THR A 151 16.68 18.49 -2.79
C THR A 151 16.00 17.14 -2.73
N VAL A 152 16.32 16.40 -1.67
CA VAL A 152 15.70 15.12 -1.31
C VAL A 152 15.43 15.09 0.19
N THR A 153 14.26 14.63 0.59
CA THR A 153 13.93 14.36 1.99
C THR A 153 14.01 12.86 2.23
N ILE A 154 14.66 12.43 3.31
CA ILE A 154 14.76 11.01 3.67
C ILE A 154 13.77 10.71 4.79
N LEU A 155 12.81 9.82 4.54
CA LEU A 155 11.73 9.48 5.46
C LEU A 155 11.91 8.09 6.03
N LYS A 156 11.43 7.89 7.26
CA LYS A 156 11.26 6.56 7.85
C LYS A 156 10.14 5.83 7.11
N PRO A 157 10.31 4.55 6.71
CA PRO A 157 9.24 3.78 6.12
C PRO A 157 8.04 3.69 7.07
N SER A 158 6.85 3.64 6.50
CA SER A 158 5.60 3.35 7.22
C SER A 158 4.57 2.82 6.23
N CYS A 159 3.54 2.13 6.72
CA CYS A 159 2.39 1.71 5.91
C CYS A 159 1.88 2.86 5.03
N ARG A 160 1.72 4.06 5.60
CA ARG A 160 1.24 5.24 4.88
C ARG A 160 2.17 5.65 3.74
N ILE A 161 3.46 5.77 4.01
CA ILE A 161 4.44 6.27 3.01
C ILE A 161 4.63 5.24 1.90
N LEU A 162 4.78 3.95 2.25
CA LEU A 162 4.96 2.88 1.28
C LEU A 162 3.71 2.67 0.42
N ALA A 163 2.51 2.77 0.99
CA ALA A 163 1.28 2.69 0.21
C ALA A 163 1.11 3.88 -0.76
N MET A 164 1.45 5.11 -0.33
CA MET A 164 1.51 6.26 -1.24
C MET A 164 2.55 6.07 -2.35
N MET A 165 3.73 5.52 -2.01
CA MET A 165 4.79 5.23 -2.96
C MET A 165 4.36 4.23 -4.02
N TYR A 166 3.87 3.05 -3.62
CA TYR A 166 3.45 2.02 -4.56
C TYR A 166 2.30 2.49 -5.43
N HIS A 167 1.27 3.14 -4.85
CA HIS A 167 0.16 3.66 -5.66
C HIS A 167 0.62 4.75 -6.64
N GLY A 168 1.53 5.64 -6.25
CA GLY A 168 2.04 6.72 -7.11
C GLY A 168 3.01 6.25 -8.19
N ARG A 169 3.76 5.17 -7.95
CA ARG A 169 4.87 4.76 -8.82
C ARG A 169 4.62 3.44 -9.57
N GLU A 170 4.03 2.46 -8.91
CA GLU A 170 3.83 1.10 -9.43
C GLU A 170 2.45 0.54 -9.04
N PRO A 171 1.33 1.23 -9.33
CA PRO A 171 0.01 0.84 -8.84
C PRO A 171 -0.42 -0.57 -9.31
N GLY A 172 0.02 -0.99 -10.50
CA GLY A 172 -0.24 -2.33 -11.02
C GLY A 172 0.38 -3.46 -10.17
N LYS A 173 1.48 -3.20 -9.44
CA LYS A 173 2.08 -4.20 -8.54
C LYS A 173 1.27 -4.45 -7.28
N ILE A 174 0.35 -3.56 -6.95
CA ILE A 174 -0.49 -3.62 -5.74
C ILE A 174 -1.98 -3.70 -6.07
N CYS A 175 -2.33 -4.23 -7.25
CA CYS A 175 -3.72 -4.36 -7.70
C CYS A 175 -4.50 -3.03 -7.64
N HIS A 176 -3.80 -1.90 -7.87
CA HIS A 176 -4.34 -0.55 -7.74
C HIS A 176 -4.95 -0.22 -6.36
N LEU A 177 -4.54 -0.94 -5.30
CA LEU A 177 -4.94 -0.67 -3.93
C LEU A 177 -4.45 0.71 -3.50
N ARG A 178 -5.38 1.65 -3.28
CA ARG A 178 -5.03 2.98 -2.78
C ARG A 178 -4.88 2.95 -1.25
N TYR A 179 -4.06 3.86 -0.73
CA TYR A 179 -3.68 3.89 0.69
C TYR A 179 -4.85 4.14 1.65
N ASP A 180 -5.91 4.86 1.22
CA ASP A 180 -7.16 4.99 1.96
C ASP A 180 -7.91 3.66 2.06
N ALA A 181 -7.98 2.90 0.96
CA ALA A 181 -8.59 1.57 0.95
C ALA A 181 -7.79 0.59 1.82
N LEU A 182 -6.45 0.61 1.75
CA LEU A 182 -5.60 -0.19 2.65
C LEU A 182 -5.84 0.15 4.13
N ALA A 183 -5.98 1.43 4.47
CA ALA A 183 -6.29 1.84 5.84
C ALA A 183 -7.65 1.31 6.31
N GLN A 184 -8.66 1.31 5.43
CA GLN A 184 -9.96 0.68 5.70
C GLN A 184 -9.81 -0.83 5.89
N MET A 185 -9.04 -1.52 5.05
CA MET A 185 -8.82 -2.97 5.18
C MET A 185 -8.25 -3.35 6.55
N LEU A 186 -7.20 -2.66 6.99
CA LEU A 186 -6.58 -2.90 8.29
C LEU A 186 -7.55 -2.65 9.46
N THR A 187 -8.44 -1.67 9.30
CA THR A 187 -9.43 -1.30 10.33
C THR A 187 -10.60 -2.27 10.36
N LEU A 188 -11.18 -2.59 9.21
CA LEU A 188 -12.31 -3.53 9.07
C LEU A 188 -11.91 -4.96 9.43
N ALA A 189 -10.65 -5.35 9.19
CA ALA A 189 -10.11 -6.63 9.62
C ALA A 189 -9.68 -6.65 11.11
N ASN A 190 -9.86 -5.54 11.83
CA ASN A 190 -9.47 -5.37 13.23
C ASN A 190 -8.02 -5.80 13.50
N ILE A 191 -7.06 -5.35 12.69
CA ILE A 191 -5.66 -5.74 12.86
C ILE A 191 -5.06 -5.06 14.10
N HIS A 192 -4.64 -5.88 15.06
CA HIS A 192 -4.01 -5.47 16.31
C HIS A 192 -3.04 -6.55 16.85
N ALA A 193 -2.18 -6.14 17.78
CA ALA A 193 -1.22 -7.02 18.45
C ALA A 193 -1.89 -8.24 19.10
N GLY A 194 -1.27 -9.41 18.94
CA GLY A 194 -1.74 -10.67 19.55
C GLY A 194 -2.71 -11.48 18.66
N SER A 195 -3.19 -10.93 17.55
CA SER A 195 -4.08 -11.64 16.63
C SER A 195 -3.38 -12.78 15.86
N LYS A 196 -4.12 -13.83 15.48
CA LYS A 196 -3.74 -14.79 14.43
C LYS A 196 -4.38 -14.41 13.10
N VAL A 197 -3.63 -13.85 12.16
CA VAL A 197 -4.18 -13.29 10.91
C VAL A 197 -3.77 -14.13 9.70
N LEU A 198 -4.73 -14.48 8.85
CA LEU A 198 -4.47 -15.05 7.53
C LEU A 198 -4.37 -13.94 6.49
N VAL A 199 -3.32 -13.96 5.69
CA VAL A 199 -3.11 -12.98 4.61
C VAL A 199 -2.90 -13.72 3.30
N PHE A 200 -3.75 -13.47 2.31
CA PHE A 200 -3.50 -13.84 0.92
C PHE A 200 -3.35 -12.58 0.08
N GLU A 201 -2.13 -12.30 -0.38
CA GLU A 201 -1.88 -11.13 -1.21
C GLU A 201 -1.01 -11.41 -2.44
N THR A 202 -1.17 -10.57 -3.45
CA THR A 202 -0.17 -10.41 -4.52
C THR A 202 0.22 -8.94 -4.70
N CYS A 203 0.20 -8.16 -3.63
CA CYS A 203 0.52 -6.72 -3.63
C CYS A 203 1.97 -6.45 -3.23
N ALA A 204 2.89 -7.26 -3.77
CA ALA A 204 4.33 -7.19 -3.55
C ALA A 204 4.81 -7.31 -2.08
N GLY A 205 3.96 -7.67 -1.12
CA GLY A 205 4.30 -7.67 0.30
C GLY A 205 3.80 -6.43 1.05
N LEU A 206 3.16 -5.48 0.36
CA LEU A 206 2.70 -4.23 0.97
C LEU A 206 1.62 -4.49 2.03
N VAL A 207 0.67 -5.38 1.74
CA VAL A 207 -0.43 -5.69 2.67
C VAL A 207 0.11 -6.45 3.87
N LEU A 208 0.98 -7.43 3.65
CA LEU A 208 1.68 -8.15 4.70
C LEU A 208 2.46 -7.22 5.62
N GLY A 209 3.34 -6.37 5.07
CA GLY A 209 4.14 -5.44 5.85
C GLY A 209 3.27 -4.48 6.67
N SER A 210 2.14 -4.06 6.12
CA SER A 210 1.17 -3.19 6.83
C SER A 210 0.47 -3.92 7.98
N VAL A 211 0.13 -5.20 7.82
CA VAL A 211 -0.40 -6.04 8.90
C VAL A 211 0.66 -6.23 9.99
N MET A 212 1.90 -6.55 9.61
CA MET A 212 3.00 -6.76 10.54
C MET A 212 3.36 -5.48 11.32
N GLU A 213 3.40 -4.32 10.66
CA GLU A 213 3.59 -3.01 11.31
C GLU A 213 2.53 -2.77 12.39
N ARG A 214 1.26 -3.07 12.09
CA ARG A 214 0.13 -2.89 13.02
C ARG A 214 0.11 -3.89 14.18
N MET A 215 0.63 -5.10 13.97
CA MET A 215 0.72 -6.14 14.99
C MET A 215 1.94 -5.98 15.91
N GLY A 216 2.96 -5.24 15.47
CA GLY A 216 4.08 -4.86 16.32
C GLY A 216 4.95 -6.01 16.82
N GLY A 217 4.99 -7.15 16.09
CA GLY A 217 5.73 -8.35 16.48
C GLY A 217 4.98 -9.31 17.42
N TYR A 218 3.71 -9.03 17.74
CA TYR A 218 2.89 -9.85 18.64
C TYR A 218 1.80 -10.62 17.88
N GLY A 219 1.66 -11.92 18.14
CA GLY A 219 0.66 -12.78 17.53
C GLY A 219 1.25 -13.69 16.46
N SER A 220 0.49 -13.98 15.40
CA SER A 220 0.98 -14.78 14.26
C SER A 220 0.32 -14.36 12.95
N VAL A 221 1.08 -14.34 11.87
CA VAL A 221 0.59 -14.06 10.51
C VAL A 221 0.90 -15.25 9.62
N ILE A 222 -0.13 -15.84 9.00
CA ILE A 222 0.04 -16.92 8.04
C ILE A 222 -0.19 -16.35 6.64
N GLN A 223 0.90 -16.17 5.91
CA GLN A 223 0.88 -15.74 4.52
C GLN A 223 0.60 -16.94 3.61
N MET A 224 -0.58 -16.91 3.00
CA MET A 224 -0.94 -17.80 1.91
C MET A 224 -0.27 -17.28 0.63
N TYR A 225 0.39 -18.15 -0.13
CA TYR A 225 1.08 -17.73 -1.36
C TYR A 225 0.83 -18.67 -2.55
N PRO A 226 0.74 -18.13 -3.78
CA PRO A 226 0.73 -18.92 -5.01
C PRO A 226 2.15 -19.24 -5.49
N GLY A 227 2.29 -20.26 -6.34
CA GLY A 227 3.55 -20.55 -7.04
C GLY A 227 4.68 -21.04 -6.10
N GLY A 228 5.93 -20.72 -6.46
CA GLY A 228 7.12 -21.27 -5.80
C GLY A 228 7.46 -20.66 -4.43
N GLY A 229 6.93 -19.48 -4.10
CA GLY A 229 7.22 -18.77 -2.85
C GLY A 229 6.50 -17.42 -2.73
N PRO A 230 6.44 -16.84 -1.52
CA PRO A 230 5.82 -15.52 -1.29
C PRO A 230 6.65 -14.38 -1.87
N GLY A 231 5.99 -13.40 -2.48
CA GLY A 231 6.64 -12.13 -2.90
C GLY A 231 6.60 -11.09 -1.78
N ARG A 232 7.77 -10.59 -1.36
CA ARG A 232 7.91 -9.75 -0.15
C ARG A 232 8.68 -8.43 -0.31
N ALA A 233 9.04 -8.02 -1.53
CA ALA A 233 9.86 -6.81 -1.75
C ALA A 233 9.31 -5.54 -1.06
N GLY A 234 7.98 -5.39 -1.02
CA GLY A 234 7.29 -4.32 -0.32
C GLY A 234 7.29 -4.47 1.19
N MET A 235 7.24 -5.70 1.72
CA MET A 235 7.37 -5.98 3.15
C MET A 235 8.78 -5.65 3.64
N GLU A 236 9.81 -6.08 2.91
CA GLU A 236 11.21 -5.78 3.25
C GLU A 236 11.47 -4.27 3.32
N SER A 237 10.77 -3.48 2.49
CA SER A 237 10.88 -2.02 2.48
C SER A 237 10.42 -1.33 3.78
N PHE A 238 9.69 -2.03 4.66
CA PHE A 238 9.34 -1.51 5.99
C PHE A 238 10.54 -1.50 6.94
N GLY A 239 11.55 -2.35 6.73
CA GLY A 239 12.68 -2.49 7.66
C GLY A 239 12.24 -2.91 9.06
N LEU A 240 11.31 -3.87 9.15
CA LEU A 240 10.79 -4.34 10.43
C LEU A 240 11.89 -5.03 11.26
N PRO A 241 11.85 -4.94 12.60
CA PRO A 241 12.80 -5.64 13.45
C PRO A 241 12.83 -7.15 13.21
N ALA A 242 14.00 -7.78 13.36
CA ALA A 242 14.17 -9.22 13.08
C ALA A 242 13.15 -10.12 13.80
N HIS A 243 12.79 -9.81 15.05
CA HIS A 243 11.82 -10.59 15.83
C HIS A 243 10.40 -10.58 15.24
N PHE A 244 10.05 -9.63 14.35
CA PHE A 244 8.76 -9.64 13.65
C PHE A 244 8.66 -10.83 12.67
N HIS A 245 9.78 -11.40 12.24
CA HIS A 245 9.77 -12.57 11.37
C HIS A 245 9.43 -13.86 12.12
N ASP A 246 9.55 -13.88 13.45
CA ASP A 246 9.21 -15.05 14.28
C ASP A 246 7.69 -15.31 14.27
N MET A 247 6.89 -14.25 14.13
CA MET A 247 5.43 -14.36 13.99
C MET A 247 4.97 -14.69 12.56
N LEU A 248 5.86 -14.73 11.57
CA LEU A 248 5.52 -14.91 10.17
C LEU A 248 5.63 -16.38 9.73
N HIS A 249 4.54 -16.89 9.16
CA HIS A 249 4.43 -18.26 8.67
C HIS A 249 3.97 -18.29 7.23
N ASP A 250 4.38 -19.32 6.49
CA ASP A 250 4.14 -19.45 5.06
C ASP A 250 3.38 -20.73 4.73
N PHE A 251 2.33 -20.62 3.91
CA PHE A 251 1.57 -21.78 3.46
C PHE A 251 1.22 -21.70 1.96
N PRO A 252 1.56 -22.71 1.13
CA PRO A 252 1.19 -22.72 -0.27
C PRO A 252 -0.33 -22.86 -0.43
N ILE A 253 -0.96 -21.93 -1.15
CA ILE A 253 -2.42 -21.93 -1.31
C ILE A 253 -2.94 -23.17 -2.05
N CYS A 254 -2.12 -23.81 -2.88
CA CYS A 254 -2.47 -25.05 -3.58
C CYS A 254 -2.71 -26.24 -2.63
N HIS A 255 -2.19 -26.20 -1.40
CA HIS A 255 -2.39 -27.26 -0.41
C HIS A 255 -3.62 -27.05 0.46
N VAL A 256 -4.33 -25.93 0.35
CA VAL A 256 -5.50 -25.62 1.19
C VAL A 256 -6.60 -26.67 1.06
N ASN A 257 -6.91 -27.13 -0.15
CA ASN A 257 -7.95 -28.13 -0.36
C ASN A 257 -7.57 -29.50 0.24
N ALA A 258 -6.32 -29.92 0.07
CA ALA A 258 -5.81 -31.15 0.67
C ALA A 258 -5.82 -31.08 2.20
N LEU A 259 -5.44 -29.93 2.77
CA LEU A 259 -5.49 -29.69 4.20
C LEU A 259 -6.92 -29.76 4.74
N LEU A 260 -7.87 -29.10 4.07
CA LEU A 260 -9.29 -29.13 4.46
C LEU A 260 -9.91 -30.52 4.37
N ALA A 261 -9.42 -31.37 3.45
CA ALA A 261 -9.84 -32.75 3.29
C ALA A 261 -9.12 -33.74 4.23
N GLY A 262 -8.11 -33.29 4.98
CA GLY A 262 -7.27 -34.16 5.80
C GLY A 262 -6.37 -35.11 4.99
N THR A 263 -6.14 -34.81 3.71
CA THR A 263 -5.35 -35.63 2.78
C THR A 263 -3.98 -35.02 2.47
N LEU A 264 -3.61 -33.93 3.15
CA LEU A 264 -2.31 -33.30 2.96
C LEU A 264 -1.20 -34.22 3.50
N ASP A 265 -0.46 -34.83 2.59
CA ASP A 265 0.67 -35.65 2.96
C ASP A 265 1.88 -34.76 3.32
N THR A 266 2.12 -34.63 4.62
CA THR A 266 3.30 -33.94 5.15
C THR A 266 4.49 -34.89 5.37
N THR A 267 4.32 -36.18 5.06
CA THR A 267 5.24 -37.28 5.38
C THR A 267 5.86 -37.97 4.17
N ALA A 268 5.23 -37.93 2.99
CA ALA A 268 5.74 -38.53 1.76
C ALA A 268 7.15 -38.03 1.44
N LYS A 269 8.03 -38.99 1.13
CA LYS A 269 9.32 -38.74 0.48
C LYS A 269 9.03 -38.78 -1.02
N ASP A 270 9.25 -37.68 -1.75
CA ASP A 270 9.18 -37.70 -3.21
C ASP A 270 10.17 -38.76 -3.74
N GLN A 271 9.64 -39.82 -4.36
CA GLN A 271 10.42 -40.90 -4.99
C GLN A 271 10.68 -40.64 -6.48
N SER A 272 10.50 -39.41 -6.98
CA SER A 272 10.79 -39.07 -8.38
C SER A 272 12.12 -38.34 -8.52
N ALA A 273 13.23 -39.03 -8.23
CA ALA A 273 14.55 -38.66 -8.72
C ALA A 273 15.12 -39.84 -9.51
N GLY A 274 14.58 -40.01 -10.72
CA GLY A 274 15.10 -40.92 -11.72
C GLY A 274 16.52 -40.51 -12.13
N MET A 275 17.39 -41.52 -12.12
CA MET A 275 18.83 -41.55 -12.36
C MET A 275 19.25 -41.04 -13.76
N ILE A 276 20.40 -40.35 -13.85
CA ILE A 276 21.45 -40.43 -14.90
C ILE A 276 22.80 -39.88 -14.35
N CYS A 277 23.89 -40.61 -14.63
CA CYS A 277 25.35 -40.41 -14.37
C CYS A 277 25.92 -39.00 -14.72
N LEU A 278 27.08 -38.48 -14.28
CA LEU A 278 28.23 -38.89 -13.46
C LEU A 278 29.00 -37.60 -13.08
N ASP A 279 29.08 -37.22 -11.80
CA ASP A 279 30.29 -36.66 -11.17
C ASP A 279 30.11 -36.68 -9.63
N LYS A 280 30.80 -37.60 -8.94
CA LYS A 280 30.32 -38.14 -7.64
C LYS A 280 30.69 -37.31 -6.39
N PHE A 281 31.58 -36.33 -6.48
CA PHE A 281 32.15 -35.70 -5.27
C PHE A 281 31.60 -34.29 -4.95
N THR A 282 31.36 -33.45 -5.96
CA THR A 282 30.73 -32.12 -5.80
C THR A 282 29.20 -32.18 -5.78
N PHE A 283 28.60 -33.20 -6.42
CA PHE A 283 27.16 -33.40 -6.42
C PHE A 283 26.61 -33.88 -5.06
N SER A 284 27.40 -34.64 -4.28
CA SER A 284 26.94 -35.18 -3.00
C SER A 284 26.66 -34.10 -1.96
N PHE A 285 27.54 -33.09 -1.84
CA PHE A 285 27.33 -31.95 -0.93
C PHE A 285 26.13 -31.10 -1.35
N GLN A 286 26.00 -30.77 -2.64
CA GLN A 286 24.84 -29.99 -3.13
C GLN A 286 23.53 -30.77 -3.05
N ALA A 287 23.55 -32.09 -3.25
CA ALA A 287 22.37 -32.95 -3.12
C ALA A 287 21.96 -33.08 -1.64
N GLU A 288 22.91 -33.21 -0.73
CA GLU A 288 22.64 -33.28 0.70
C GLU A 288 22.11 -31.95 1.24
N GLU A 289 22.70 -30.82 0.85
CA GLU A 289 22.21 -29.49 1.21
C GLU A 289 20.78 -29.25 0.68
N LYS A 290 20.46 -29.72 -0.54
CA LYS A 290 19.10 -29.68 -1.09
C LYS A 290 18.12 -30.55 -0.30
N LYS A 291 18.53 -31.73 0.14
CA LYS A 291 17.69 -32.61 0.98
C LYS A 291 17.40 -31.96 2.34
N VAL A 292 18.42 -31.38 2.99
CA VAL A 292 18.26 -30.68 4.28
C VAL A 292 17.27 -29.52 4.12
N LYS A 293 17.45 -28.67 3.10
CA LYS A 293 16.52 -27.56 2.82
C LYS A 293 15.09 -28.04 2.54
N LEU A 294 14.93 -29.16 1.83
CA LEU A 294 13.62 -29.74 1.55
C LEU A 294 12.97 -30.28 2.84
N GLU A 295 13.73 -30.95 3.69
CA GLU A 295 13.23 -31.48 4.96
C GLU A 295 12.85 -30.34 5.93
N GLU A 296 13.65 -29.28 6.01
CA GLU A 296 13.30 -28.07 6.76
C GLU A 296 12.03 -27.42 6.23
N LYS A 297 11.89 -27.29 4.91
CA LYS A 297 10.68 -26.77 4.28
C LYS A 297 9.46 -27.64 4.62
N ARG A 298 9.63 -28.97 4.66
CA ARG A 298 8.58 -29.92 5.03
C ARG A 298 8.18 -29.81 6.50
N LYS A 299 9.16 -29.72 7.41
CA LYS A 299 8.92 -29.50 8.85
C LYS A 299 8.17 -28.20 9.10
N LYS A 300 8.57 -27.11 8.43
CA LYS A 300 7.87 -25.83 8.47
C LYS A 300 6.44 -25.95 7.94
N LEU A 301 6.24 -26.61 6.80
CA LEU A 301 4.91 -26.82 6.21
C LEU A 301 3.99 -27.60 7.17
N ALA A 302 4.49 -28.66 7.80
CA ALA A 302 3.73 -29.46 8.77
C ALA A 302 3.34 -28.67 10.02
N ALA A 303 4.26 -27.84 10.54
CA ALA A 303 3.98 -26.97 11.68
C ALA A 303 2.87 -25.95 11.36
N VAL A 304 2.93 -25.32 10.18
CA VAL A 304 1.92 -24.35 9.75
C VAL A 304 0.58 -25.03 9.42
N ALA A 305 0.60 -26.24 8.85
CA ALA A 305 -0.61 -27.04 8.65
C ALA A 305 -1.32 -27.30 9.98
N SER A 306 -0.58 -27.70 11.03
CA SER A 306 -1.13 -27.89 12.37
C SER A 306 -1.72 -26.60 12.96
N LEU A 307 -1.08 -25.44 12.74
CA LEU A 307 -1.64 -24.14 13.15
C LEU A 307 -2.96 -23.81 12.45
N LEU A 308 -3.12 -24.19 11.18
CA LEU A 308 -4.33 -23.97 10.38
C LEU A 308 -5.44 -24.97 10.74
N GLU A 309 -5.09 -26.22 11.07
CA GLU A 309 -6.04 -27.23 11.53
C GLU A 309 -6.78 -26.82 12.80
N GLY A 310 -6.17 -25.96 13.63
CA GLY A 310 -6.82 -25.38 14.81
C GLY A 310 -8.04 -24.51 14.49
N ARG A 311 -8.24 -24.08 13.23
CA ARG A 311 -9.39 -23.27 12.75
C ARG A 311 -9.75 -22.10 13.67
N ASN A 312 -8.71 -21.46 14.21
CA ASN A 312 -8.81 -20.41 15.21
C ASN A 312 -8.11 -19.13 14.80
N ALA A 313 -8.13 -18.80 13.50
CA ALA A 313 -7.68 -17.50 13.04
C ALA A 313 -8.65 -16.39 13.48
N ASP A 314 -8.07 -15.25 13.86
CA ASP A 314 -8.77 -14.05 14.32
C ASP A 314 -9.11 -13.07 13.19
N GLY A 315 -8.56 -13.26 12.00
CA GLY A 315 -8.89 -12.42 10.85
C GLY A 315 -8.38 -12.96 9.53
N LEU A 316 -8.99 -12.48 8.44
CA LEU A 316 -8.61 -12.80 7.07
C LEU A 316 -8.52 -11.52 6.24
N ILE A 317 -7.39 -11.32 5.56
CA ILE A 317 -7.21 -10.29 4.54
C ILE A 317 -6.87 -10.93 3.21
N ILE A 318 -7.62 -10.55 2.17
CA ILE A 318 -7.39 -10.96 0.78
C ILE A 318 -7.19 -9.71 -0.08
N ALA A 319 -6.05 -9.63 -0.79
CA ALA A 319 -5.73 -8.55 -1.73
C ALA A 319 -4.87 -9.09 -2.87
N SER A 320 -5.49 -9.60 -3.93
CA SER A 320 -4.75 -10.32 -4.96
C SER A 320 -5.27 -10.05 -6.38
N ARG A 321 -4.47 -10.44 -7.37
CA ARG A 321 -4.85 -10.43 -8.78
C ARG A 321 -5.75 -11.60 -9.18
N PHE A 322 -5.97 -12.57 -8.29
CA PHE A 322 -6.81 -13.74 -8.56
C PHE A 322 -8.27 -13.44 -8.30
N HIS A 323 -9.14 -14.26 -8.88
CA HIS A 323 -10.56 -14.21 -8.57
C HIS A 323 -10.78 -14.49 -7.07
N PRO A 324 -11.43 -13.58 -6.30
CA PRO A 324 -11.47 -13.67 -4.84
C PRO A 324 -12.38 -14.78 -4.31
N CYS A 325 -13.45 -15.12 -5.02
CA CYS A 325 -14.49 -16.05 -4.54
C CYS A 325 -13.93 -17.42 -4.09
N PRO A 326 -13.20 -18.20 -4.92
CA PRO A 326 -12.69 -19.51 -4.51
C PRO A 326 -11.69 -19.41 -3.34
N VAL A 327 -10.87 -18.35 -3.32
CA VAL A 327 -9.91 -18.10 -2.24
C VAL A 327 -10.65 -17.84 -0.93
N LEU A 328 -11.66 -16.97 -0.95
CA LEU A 328 -12.45 -16.62 0.21
C LEU A 328 -13.16 -17.84 0.80
N MET A 329 -13.83 -18.64 -0.05
CA MET A 329 -14.54 -19.85 0.39
C MET A 329 -13.60 -20.91 0.98
N GLY A 330 -12.37 -21.00 0.49
CA GLY A 330 -11.35 -21.89 1.04
C GLY A 330 -10.84 -21.40 2.40
N LEU A 331 -10.45 -20.13 2.49
CA LEU A 331 -9.76 -19.59 3.66
C LEU A 331 -10.69 -19.24 4.83
N LEU A 332 -11.97 -18.92 4.59
CA LEU A 332 -12.93 -18.65 5.66
C LEU A 332 -13.10 -19.83 6.64
N LYS A 333 -12.87 -21.06 6.18
CA LYS A 333 -13.01 -22.28 7.00
C LYS A 333 -11.98 -22.38 8.13
N PHE A 334 -10.93 -21.56 8.10
CA PHE A 334 -9.90 -21.51 9.13
C PHE A 334 -10.16 -20.41 10.20
N LEU A 335 -11.19 -19.58 10.01
CA LEU A 335 -11.53 -18.52 10.95
C LEU A 335 -12.43 -19.04 12.06
N SER A 336 -12.20 -18.56 13.28
CA SER A 336 -13.16 -18.74 14.38
C SER A 336 -14.43 -17.93 14.13
N PRO A 337 -15.58 -18.30 14.73
CA PRO A 337 -16.76 -17.44 14.78
C PRO A 337 -16.45 -16.08 15.41
N SER A 338 -17.24 -15.06 15.06
CA SER A 338 -17.08 -13.68 15.53
C SER A 338 -15.71 -13.07 15.17
N ARG A 339 -15.22 -13.35 13.96
CA ARG A 339 -13.97 -12.80 13.44
C ARG A 339 -14.16 -12.09 12.11
N PRO A 340 -13.52 -10.92 11.91
CA PRO A 340 -13.67 -10.16 10.69
C PRO A 340 -12.89 -10.77 9.52
N PHE A 341 -13.41 -10.57 8.32
CA PHE A 341 -12.66 -10.78 7.09
C PHE A 341 -12.83 -9.58 6.16
N VAL A 342 -11.82 -9.31 5.35
CA VAL A 342 -11.84 -8.25 4.34
C VAL A 342 -11.21 -8.74 3.04
N VAL A 343 -11.89 -8.47 1.94
CA VAL A 343 -11.49 -8.83 0.58
C VAL A 343 -11.44 -7.57 -0.26
N HIS A 344 -10.28 -7.30 -0.84
CA HIS A 344 -10.08 -6.26 -1.83
C HIS A 344 -10.16 -6.85 -3.24
N SER A 345 -10.73 -6.07 -4.15
CA SER A 345 -10.67 -6.29 -5.59
C SER A 345 -10.61 -4.95 -6.30
N GLN A 346 -9.85 -4.88 -7.40
CA GLN A 346 -9.85 -3.71 -8.28
C GLN A 346 -11.24 -3.47 -8.91
N TYR A 347 -11.99 -4.56 -9.13
CA TYR A 347 -13.29 -4.57 -9.79
C TYR A 347 -14.39 -4.96 -8.81
N LYS A 348 -15.60 -4.42 -9.02
CA LYS A 348 -16.73 -4.61 -8.09
C LYS A 348 -17.42 -5.95 -8.29
N GLU A 349 -17.51 -6.38 -9.54
CA GLU A 349 -18.25 -7.55 -10.01
C GLU A 349 -17.79 -8.86 -9.32
N PRO A 350 -16.48 -9.14 -9.17
CA PRO A 350 -16.03 -10.32 -8.42
C PRO A 350 -16.45 -10.31 -6.94
N LEU A 351 -16.60 -9.13 -6.34
CA LEU A 351 -17.05 -9.01 -4.95
C LEU A 351 -18.57 -9.17 -4.81
N ILE A 352 -19.34 -8.80 -5.84
CA ILE A 352 -20.77 -9.10 -5.90
C ILE A 352 -21.00 -10.61 -5.93
N GLU A 353 -20.21 -11.35 -6.72
CA GLU A 353 -20.24 -12.82 -6.71
C GLU A 353 -19.91 -13.39 -5.32
N CYS A 354 -18.82 -12.91 -4.70
CA CYS A 354 -18.46 -13.32 -3.35
C CYS A 354 -19.59 -13.06 -2.35
N TYR A 355 -20.22 -11.89 -2.43
CA TYR A 355 -21.31 -11.49 -1.56
C TYR A 355 -22.52 -12.44 -1.69
N THR A 356 -22.92 -12.76 -2.92
CA THR A 356 -24.01 -13.70 -3.18
C THR A 356 -23.68 -15.09 -2.66
N LYS A 357 -22.45 -15.58 -2.91
CA LYS A 357 -22.00 -16.90 -2.42
C LYS A 357 -21.95 -16.99 -0.90
N LEU A 358 -21.52 -15.93 -0.22
CA LEU A 358 -21.55 -15.86 1.25
C LEU A 358 -22.98 -15.89 1.80
N ARG A 359 -23.92 -15.24 1.12
CA ARG A 359 -25.34 -15.30 1.51
C ARG A 359 -25.95 -16.69 1.28
N GLU A 360 -25.59 -17.36 0.20
CA GLU A 360 -26.02 -18.74 -0.09
C GLU A 360 -25.47 -19.74 0.93
N GLN A 361 -24.18 -19.66 1.25
CA GLN A 361 -23.52 -20.63 2.15
C GLN A 361 -23.83 -20.37 3.64
N GLY A 362 -24.12 -19.12 4.01
CA GLY A 362 -24.27 -18.72 5.41
C GLY A 362 -22.93 -18.69 6.16
N GLY A 363 -22.99 -18.66 7.50
CA GLY A 363 -21.79 -18.59 8.35
C GLY A 363 -21.10 -17.22 8.37
N THR A 364 -21.72 -16.20 7.77
CA THR A 364 -21.25 -14.81 7.82
C THR A 364 -22.40 -13.84 8.02
N VAL A 365 -22.13 -12.71 8.67
CA VAL A 365 -23.08 -11.61 8.94
C VAL A 365 -22.42 -10.27 8.66
N ASN A 366 -23.23 -9.19 8.65
CA ASN A 366 -22.79 -7.82 8.42
C ASN A 366 -21.96 -7.64 7.14
N LEU A 367 -22.35 -8.36 6.08
CA LEU A 367 -21.70 -8.25 4.78
C LEU A 367 -21.85 -6.83 4.23
N ARG A 368 -20.72 -6.18 3.93
CA ARG A 368 -20.67 -4.81 3.44
C ARG A 368 -19.74 -4.72 2.23
N LEU A 369 -20.29 -4.31 1.09
CA LEU A 369 -19.55 -3.93 -0.10
C LEU A 369 -19.37 -2.40 -0.11
N THR A 370 -18.14 -1.92 -0.14
CA THR A 370 -17.80 -0.50 -0.03
C THR A 370 -16.78 -0.05 -1.07
N ASP A 371 -16.82 1.25 -1.36
CA ASP A 371 -15.79 2.01 -2.06
C ASP A 371 -15.46 3.24 -1.21
N THR A 372 -14.22 3.71 -1.28
CA THR A 372 -13.79 4.94 -0.63
C THR A 372 -13.27 5.94 -1.64
N TRP A 373 -13.74 7.19 -1.50
CA TRP A 373 -13.27 8.30 -2.33
C TRP A 373 -12.40 9.21 -1.49
N LEU A 374 -11.25 9.57 -2.03
CA LEU A 374 -10.27 10.42 -1.36
C LEU A 374 -10.06 11.68 -2.18
N ARG A 375 -10.23 12.86 -1.56
CA ARG A 375 -10.04 14.16 -2.20
C ARG A 375 -8.96 14.98 -1.52
N HIS A 376 -7.90 15.28 -2.27
CA HIS A 376 -6.84 16.18 -1.83
C HIS A 376 -7.23 17.63 -2.05
N TYR A 377 -6.82 18.50 -1.14
CA TYR A 377 -7.07 19.94 -1.20
C TYR A 377 -5.74 20.71 -1.22
N GLN A 378 -5.67 21.72 -2.07
CA GLN A 378 -4.73 22.80 -1.88
C GLN A 378 -5.32 23.75 -0.84
N VAL A 379 -4.55 24.05 0.21
CA VAL A 379 -4.93 25.02 1.25
C VAL A 379 -3.87 26.11 1.28
N LEU A 380 -4.19 27.24 0.68
CA LEU A 380 -3.34 28.44 0.61
C LEU A 380 -4.26 29.67 0.74
N PRO A 381 -3.79 30.78 1.34
CA PRO A 381 -4.55 32.02 1.40
C PRO A 381 -5.09 32.42 0.03
N ASN A 382 -6.41 32.67 -0.04
CA ASN A 382 -7.15 33.04 -1.25
C ASN A 382 -7.03 32.08 -2.46
N ARG A 383 -6.49 30.86 -2.25
CA ARG A 383 -6.20 29.87 -3.31
C ARG A 383 -6.57 28.44 -2.88
N THR A 384 -7.59 28.31 -2.04
CA THR A 384 -8.03 27.02 -1.49
C THR A 384 -9.05 26.36 -2.40
N HIS A 385 -8.73 25.16 -2.90
CA HIS A 385 -9.61 24.38 -3.77
C HIS A 385 -9.16 22.90 -3.81
N PRO A 386 -10.05 21.97 -4.21
CA PRO A 386 -9.64 20.58 -4.46
C PRO A 386 -8.61 20.48 -5.58
N LEU A 387 -7.73 19.46 -5.53
CA LEU A 387 -6.84 19.17 -6.65
C LEU A 387 -7.66 18.71 -7.88
N LEU A 388 -7.25 19.17 -9.07
CA LEU A 388 -7.98 18.96 -10.33
C LEU A 388 -7.89 17.52 -10.85
N LEU A 389 -6.73 16.88 -10.71
CA LEU A 389 -6.51 15.51 -11.15
C LEU A 389 -6.52 14.58 -9.94
N MET A 390 -7.39 13.57 -9.99
CA MET A 390 -7.57 12.60 -8.92
C MET A 390 -7.61 11.19 -9.50
N SER A 391 -7.25 10.17 -8.72
CA SER A 391 -7.48 8.78 -9.14
C SER A 391 -8.95 8.40 -8.92
N GLY A 392 -9.55 7.72 -9.91
CA GLY A 392 -10.97 7.36 -9.90
C GLY A 392 -11.37 6.49 -8.70
N GLY A 393 -10.78 5.30 -8.56
CA GLY A 393 -11.07 4.38 -7.45
C GLY A 393 -9.81 3.73 -6.89
N GLY A 394 -9.83 3.40 -5.59
CA GLY A 394 -8.77 2.64 -4.90
C GLY A 394 -9.00 1.12 -4.88
N GLY A 395 -9.99 0.66 -5.66
CA GLY A 395 -10.60 -0.65 -5.56
C GLY A 395 -11.75 -0.68 -4.55
N TYR A 396 -12.41 -1.84 -4.50
CA TYR A 396 -13.61 -2.09 -3.70
C TYR A 396 -13.27 -3.05 -2.57
N LEU A 397 -13.98 -2.94 -1.46
CA LEU A 397 -13.84 -3.83 -0.30
C LEU A 397 -15.14 -4.55 0.00
N LEU A 398 -15.07 -5.87 0.12
CA LEU A 398 -16.09 -6.70 0.74
C LEU A 398 -15.60 -7.08 2.14
N SER A 399 -16.40 -6.75 3.15
CA SER A 399 -16.10 -7.09 4.54
C SER A 399 -17.29 -7.77 5.20
N GLY A 400 -17.02 -8.51 6.27
CA GLY A 400 -18.05 -9.18 7.06
C GLY A 400 -17.46 -9.81 8.32
N THR A 401 -18.33 -10.46 9.08
CA THR A 401 -17.95 -11.18 10.30
C THR A 401 -18.40 -12.63 10.21
N THR A 402 -17.54 -13.57 10.54
CA THR A 402 -17.90 -14.99 10.63
C THR A 402 -18.85 -15.23 11.79
N VAL A 403 -19.74 -16.20 11.64
CA VAL A 403 -20.61 -16.70 12.72
C VAL A 403 -20.61 -18.22 12.71
N ALA A 404 -21.00 -18.83 13.83
CA ALA A 404 -21.22 -20.26 13.86
C ALA A 404 -22.26 -20.62 12.79
N THR A 405 -21.97 -21.62 11.98
CA THR A 405 -22.96 -22.18 11.07
C THR A 405 -23.94 -23.02 11.89
N ASP A 406 -25.23 -22.87 11.61
CA ASP A 406 -26.22 -23.78 12.15
C ASP A 406 -25.87 -25.19 11.64
N ARG A 407 -25.49 -26.08 12.56
CA ARG A 407 -25.40 -27.51 12.22
C ARG A 407 -26.78 -27.91 11.75
N ALA A 408 -26.91 -28.39 10.51
CA ALA A 408 -28.13 -29.02 10.06
C ALA A 408 -28.53 -30.06 11.13
N LYS A 409 -29.67 -29.85 11.78
CA LYS A 409 -30.24 -30.87 12.66
C LYS A 409 -30.36 -32.15 11.82
N PRO A 410 -29.84 -33.31 12.25
CA PRO A 410 -30.18 -34.56 11.59
C PRO A 410 -31.70 -34.68 11.60
N GLY A 411 -32.28 -34.94 10.41
CA GLY A 411 -33.67 -34.65 10.06
C GLY A 411 -34.69 -34.89 11.18
N GLY A 412 -35.27 -33.80 11.67
CA GLY A 412 -36.57 -33.80 12.33
C GLY A 412 -37.62 -33.53 11.27
N SER A 413 -38.51 -34.50 11.04
CA SER A 413 -39.67 -34.39 10.16
C SER A 413 -40.40 -33.06 10.35
N GLN A 414 -40.42 -32.23 9.31
CA GLN A 414 -41.32 -31.08 9.28
C GLN A 414 -42.74 -31.62 9.11
N SER A 415 -43.55 -31.55 10.17
CA SER A 415 -45.00 -31.70 10.01
C SER A 415 -45.50 -30.48 9.23
N ILE A 416 -46.02 -30.71 8.03
CA ILE A 416 -46.79 -29.74 7.28
C ILE A 416 -48.00 -29.35 8.15
N ARG A 417 -48.02 -28.14 8.70
CA ARG A 417 -49.26 -27.53 9.18
C ARG A 417 -49.87 -26.75 8.02
N SER A 418 -50.86 -27.36 7.38
CA SER A 418 -51.76 -26.71 6.45
C SER A 418 -52.53 -25.60 7.17
N PHE A 419 -52.32 -24.35 6.75
CA PHE A 419 -53.19 -23.24 7.11
C PHE A 419 -54.40 -23.27 6.17
N GLN A 420 -55.54 -23.76 6.66
CA GLN A 420 -56.85 -23.50 6.05
C GLN A 420 -57.36 -22.16 6.58
N GLY A 421 -57.28 -21.11 5.75
CA GLY A 421 -57.99 -19.85 5.96
C GLY A 421 -59.22 -19.83 5.05
N THR A 422 -60.40 -19.84 5.66
CA THR A 422 -61.70 -19.73 5.00
C THR A 422 -61.92 -18.30 4.47
N PHE A 423 -62.23 -18.18 3.18
CA PHE A 423 -62.71 -16.96 2.54
C PHE A 423 -64.21 -16.76 2.83
N SER A 424 -64.60 -15.58 3.28
CA SER A 424 -65.99 -15.09 3.23
C SER A 424 -66.10 -13.93 2.25
N ASN A 425 -67.05 -14.08 1.33
CA ASN A 425 -67.39 -13.12 0.27
C ASN A 425 -68.05 -11.85 0.83
N GLY A 426 -67.66 -10.70 0.28
CA GLY A 426 -68.39 -9.43 0.38
C GLY A 426 -68.20 -8.65 -0.91
N VAL A 427 -69.23 -8.66 -1.77
CA VAL A 427 -69.30 -7.95 -3.06
C VAL A 427 -69.87 -6.55 -2.84
N GLN A 428 -69.25 -5.53 -3.46
CA GLN A 428 -69.81 -4.26 -3.98
C GLN A 428 -68.61 -3.33 -4.26
N GLY A 429 -68.40 -2.61 -5.36
CA GLY A 429 -69.02 -2.40 -6.67
C GLY A 429 -68.11 -1.35 -7.37
N PHE A 430 -67.87 -1.48 -8.67
CA PHE A 430 -67.08 -0.51 -9.47
C PHE A 430 -67.85 0.82 -9.67
N PRO A 431 -67.16 1.94 -9.94
CA PRO A 431 -66.89 2.29 -11.35
C PRO A 431 -65.47 2.80 -11.64
N SER A 432 -65.13 2.64 -12.92
CA SER A 432 -63.91 3.00 -13.66
C SER A 432 -63.70 4.51 -13.85
N SER A 433 -62.44 4.96 -13.86
CA SER A 433 -61.97 6.03 -14.77
C SER A 433 -60.44 6.18 -14.80
N THR A 434 -59.90 6.10 -16.03
CA THR A 434 -58.86 6.97 -16.63
C THR A 434 -57.45 7.08 -16.01
N ASP A 435 -56.49 6.52 -16.76
CA ASP A 435 -55.37 7.20 -17.41
C ASP A 435 -54.28 7.97 -16.62
N LEU A 436 -53.04 7.58 -16.99
CA LEU A 436 -51.77 8.31 -17.09
C LEU A 436 -50.65 8.06 -16.04
N PRO A 437 -49.37 8.12 -16.50
CA PRO A 437 -48.22 7.48 -15.88
C PRO A 437 -47.41 8.45 -14.99
N PHE A 438 -46.59 7.89 -14.09
CA PHE A 438 -45.64 8.65 -13.29
C PHE A 438 -44.18 8.30 -13.61
N CYS A 439 -43.39 9.37 -13.53
CA CYS A 439 -41.98 9.59 -13.85
C CYS A 439 -40.97 8.55 -13.38
#